data_AF-A0A9D3U8T1-F1
#
_entry.id   AF-A0A9D3U8T1-F1
#
_cell.length_a   1.000
_cell.length_b   1.000
_cell.length_c   1.000
_cell.angle_alpha   90.00
_cell.angle_beta   90.00
_cell.angle_gamma   90.00
#
_symmetry.space_group_name_H-M   'P 1'
#
loop_
_entity.id
_entity.type
_entity.pdbx_description
1 polymer ?
#
loop_
_entity_poly.entity_id
_entity_poly.type
_entity_poly.pdbx_seq_one_letter_code
_entity_poly.pdbx_strand_id
1 'polypeptide(L)'
;MEEKLLRDLTREIFSLLSTIASPGLNASLPLLEHAGHVGRVNTSSLKDLDAFASSSMVSFLLKHKSLAIPVLQISLEAFSWTDSEAVTKVCAFSAAVVLLAIFTNNVDLREYVSRDLFSAVIQGLAFESNAVISADLVSLCRDIFIYLCNRDPGQRKILLSLPCISPNDLHAFEEALTKTAGPKEQKQLMKSFLLLATGNNLKALAAQKCVNIITNVTGKQSIFH
;
A
#
# COMPACT_ATOMS: atom_id res chain seq x y z
N MET A 1 27.38 -3.27 15.34
CA MET A 1 27.84 -2.17 14.45
C MET A 1 27.36 -2.42 13.02
N GLU A 2 27.57 -3.63 12.49
CA GLU A 2 27.10 -4.06 11.16
C GLU A 2 25.58 -3.99 10.97
N GLU A 3 24.78 -4.52 11.91
CA GLU A 3 23.31 -4.47 11.81
C GLU A 3 22.77 -3.02 11.74
N LYS A 4 23.38 -2.10 12.48
CA LYS A 4 23.04 -0.67 12.41
C LYS A 4 23.38 -0.11 11.04
N LEU A 5 24.58 -0.41 10.52
CA LEU A 5 25.01 0.06 9.20
C LEU A 5 24.09 -0.46 8.09
N LEU A 6 23.72 -1.74 8.12
CA LEU A 6 22.80 -2.34 7.15
C LEU A 6 21.42 -1.67 7.23
N ARG A 7 20.90 -1.45 8.43
CA ARG A 7 19.64 -0.75 8.63
C ARG A 7 19.70 0.70 8.12
N ASP A 8 20.76 1.43 8.42
CA ASP A 8 20.95 2.81 7.97
C ASP A 8 21.07 2.88 6.44
N LEU A 9 21.85 1.98 5.82
CA LEU A 9 21.94 1.85 4.36
C LEU A 9 20.58 1.57 3.72
N THR A 10 19.84 0.60 4.26
CA THR A 10 18.49 0.26 3.82
C THR A 10 17.55 1.48 3.88
N ARG A 11 17.59 2.21 4.99
CA ARG A 11 16.77 3.42 5.17
C ARG A 11 17.12 4.50 4.15
N GLU A 12 18.39 4.66 3.79
CA GLU A 12 18.82 5.61 2.75
C GLU A 12 18.39 5.18 1.35
N ILE A 13 18.46 3.87 1.03
CA ILE A 13 17.95 3.34 -0.25
C ILE A 13 16.45 3.63 -0.38
N PHE A 14 15.65 3.38 0.66
CA PHE A 14 14.23 3.70 0.62
C PHE A 14 13.95 5.19 0.69
N SER A 15 14.80 5.98 1.33
CA SER A 15 14.74 7.44 1.30
C SER A 15 14.84 7.94 -0.14
N LEU A 16 15.81 7.43 -0.89
CA LEU A 16 15.97 7.72 -2.31
C LEU A 16 14.72 7.31 -3.12
N LEU A 17 14.17 6.10 -2.91
CA LEU A 17 12.95 5.67 -3.59
C LEU A 17 11.74 6.54 -3.24
N SER A 18 11.62 6.96 -1.98
CA SER A 18 10.58 7.90 -1.54
C SER A 18 10.75 9.28 -2.20
N THR A 19 11.98 9.78 -2.34
CA THR A 19 12.26 11.02 -3.06
C THR A 19 11.90 10.89 -4.54
N ILE A 20 12.29 9.79 -5.18
CA ILE A 20 11.94 9.47 -6.57
C ILE A 20 10.42 9.45 -6.76
N ALA A 21 9.66 8.99 -5.78
CA ALA A 21 8.19 8.94 -5.79
C ALA A 21 7.51 10.25 -5.39
N SER A 22 8.25 11.29 -5.04
CA SER A 22 7.68 12.57 -4.60
C SER A 22 6.82 13.22 -5.71
N PRO A 23 5.75 13.96 -5.37
CA PRO A 23 4.87 14.58 -6.36
C PRO A 23 5.61 15.52 -7.33
N GLY A 24 6.64 16.22 -6.85
CA GLY A 24 7.44 17.13 -7.68
C GLY A 24 8.17 16.44 -8.83
N LEU A 25 8.59 15.19 -8.65
CA LEU A 25 9.24 14.37 -9.69
C LEU A 25 8.23 13.53 -10.51
N ASN A 26 6.94 13.63 -10.20
CA ASN A 26 5.88 12.78 -10.77
C ASN A 26 4.60 13.55 -11.07
N ALA A 27 4.71 14.82 -11.48
CA ALA A 27 3.57 15.72 -11.66
C ALA A 27 2.53 15.23 -12.68
N SER A 28 2.89 14.30 -13.57
CA SER A 28 1.98 13.71 -14.55
C SER A 28 1.21 12.48 -14.07
N LEU A 29 1.54 11.94 -12.89
CA LEU A 29 0.80 10.82 -12.33
C LEU A 29 -0.61 11.28 -11.90
N PRO A 30 -1.67 10.65 -12.42
CA PRO A 30 -3.02 11.02 -12.03
C PRO A 30 -3.29 10.71 -10.56
N LEU A 31 -4.03 11.58 -9.88
CA LEU A 31 -4.51 11.31 -8.53
C LEU A 31 -5.73 10.39 -8.58
N LEU A 32 -5.85 9.51 -7.58
CA LEU A 32 -6.92 8.50 -7.52
C LEU A 32 -8.32 9.12 -7.45
N GLU A 33 -8.45 10.35 -6.94
CA GLU A 33 -9.69 11.13 -6.96
C GLU A 33 -10.23 11.38 -8.38
N HIS A 34 -9.36 11.33 -9.40
CA HIS A 34 -9.71 11.51 -10.81
C HIS A 34 -10.04 10.20 -11.52
N ALA A 35 -9.92 9.05 -10.84
CA ALA A 35 -10.10 7.71 -11.42
C ALA A 35 -11.58 7.33 -11.70
N GLY A 36 -12.54 8.23 -11.47
CA GLY A 36 -13.97 8.00 -11.69
C GLY A 36 -14.68 7.34 -10.51
N HIS A 37 -15.93 6.91 -10.73
CA HIS A 37 -16.72 6.17 -9.74
C HIS A 37 -16.03 4.84 -9.37
N VAL A 38 -16.26 4.38 -8.13
CA VAL A 38 -15.65 3.19 -7.51
C VAL A 38 -15.41 2.05 -8.51
N GLY A 39 -14.14 1.67 -8.70
CA GLY A 39 -13.75 0.45 -9.43
C GLY A 39 -13.95 0.46 -10.95
N ARG A 40 -14.23 1.62 -11.57
CA ARG A 40 -14.39 1.73 -13.03
C ARG A 40 -13.38 2.67 -13.67
N VAL A 41 -12.10 2.26 -13.68
CA VAL A 41 -11.09 2.90 -14.54
C VAL A 41 -11.49 2.66 -15.99
N ASN A 42 -11.66 3.73 -16.77
CA ASN A 42 -12.02 3.60 -18.18
C ASN A 42 -10.83 3.00 -18.96
N THR A 43 -10.93 1.73 -19.36
CA THR A 43 -9.83 0.99 -19.98
C THR A 43 -9.37 1.58 -21.32
N SER A 44 -10.24 2.32 -22.02
CA SER A 44 -9.88 3.03 -23.25
C SER A 44 -9.04 4.29 -23.02
N SER A 45 -8.93 4.77 -21.78
CA SER A 45 -8.11 5.93 -21.42
C SER A 45 -6.72 5.58 -20.87
N LEU A 46 -6.42 4.28 -20.77
CA LEU A 46 -5.13 3.79 -20.28
C LEU A 46 -4.03 4.15 -21.27
N LYS A 47 -2.90 4.61 -20.74
CA LYS A 47 -1.73 4.97 -21.54
C LYS A 47 -0.67 3.87 -21.45
N ASP A 48 0.24 3.87 -22.41
CA ASP A 48 1.48 3.09 -22.26
C ASP A 48 2.31 3.67 -21.11
N LEU A 49 3.09 2.82 -20.44
CA LEU A 49 4.01 3.26 -19.38
C LEU A 49 4.94 4.39 -19.86
N ASP A 50 5.41 4.26 -21.10
CA ASP A 50 6.27 5.23 -21.79
C ASP A 50 5.68 6.63 -21.89
N ALA A 51 4.35 6.77 -21.91
CA ALA A 51 3.69 8.06 -21.98
C ALA A 51 3.93 8.92 -20.73
N PHE A 52 4.29 8.29 -19.61
CA PHE A 52 4.60 8.98 -18.35
C PHE A 52 6.12 9.15 -18.12
N ALA A 53 6.97 8.45 -18.87
CA ALA A 53 8.41 8.35 -18.58
C ALA A 53 9.16 9.71 -18.66
N SER A 54 8.66 10.67 -19.45
CA SER A 54 9.27 12.01 -19.55
C SER A 54 8.91 12.96 -18.40
N SER A 55 7.92 12.61 -17.58
CA SER A 55 7.33 13.50 -16.56
C SER A 55 7.08 12.81 -15.20
N SER A 56 7.44 11.53 -15.09
CA SER A 56 7.42 10.73 -13.88
C SER A 56 8.72 9.95 -13.75
N MET A 57 9.49 10.26 -12.71
CA MET A 57 10.73 9.54 -12.40
C MET A 57 10.47 8.08 -12.07
N VAL A 58 9.34 7.76 -11.42
CA VAL A 58 8.93 6.37 -11.17
C VAL A 58 8.68 5.65 -12.48
N SER A 59 7.93 6.25 -13.41
CA SER A 59 7.70 5.63 -14.73
C SER A 59 9.00 5.46 -15.52
N PHE A 60 9.88 6.47 -15.50
CA PHE A 60 11.21 6.39 -16.11
C PHE A 60 12.02 5.21 -15.56
N LEU A 61 12.07 5.04 -14.24
CA LEU A 61 12.76 3.93 -13.60
C LEU A 61 12.16 2.58 -14.03
N LEU A 62 10.83 2.46 -14.01
CA LEU A 62 10.13 1.20 -14.32
C LEU A 62 10.18 0.83 -15.82
N LYS A 63 10.39 1.79 -16.71
CA LYS A 63 10.60 1.55 -18.14
C LYS A 63 11.84 0.69 -18.40
N HIS A 64 12.88 0.84 -17.59
CA HIS A 64 14.15 0.12 -17.76
C HIS A 64 14.15 -1.16 -16.93
N LYS A 65 13.87 -2.32 -17.56
CA LYS A 65 13.76 -3.61 -16.86
C LYS A 65 14.95 -3.95 -15.94
N SER A 66 16.18 -3.58 -16.33
CA SER A 66 17.39 -3.78 -15.53
C SER A 66 17.40 -3.00 -14.21
N LEU A 67 16.65 -1.90 -14.12
CA LEU A 67 16.45 -1.12 -12.90
C LEU A 67 15.14 -1.50 -12.19
N ALA A 68 14.08 -1.70 -12.97
CA ALA A 68 12.75 -1.99 -12.45
C ALA A 68 12.72 -3.26 -11.60
N ILE A 69 13.29 -4.36 -12.10
CA ILE A 69 13.27 -5.66 -11.40
C ILE A 69 13.88 -5.56 -10.00
N PRO A 70 15.15 -5.12 -9.82
CA PRO A 70 15.75 -5.08 -8.49
C PRO A 70 15.06 -4.07 -7.55
N VAL A 71 14.60 -2.93 -8.08
CA VAL A 71 13.90 -1.92 -7.27
C VAL A 71 12.53 -2.42 -6.80
N LEU A 72 11.79 -3.12 -7.65
CA LEU A 72 10.53 -3.74 -7.27
C LEU A 72 10.76 -4.87 -6.25
N GLN A 73 11.76 -5.73 -6.47
CA GLN A 73 12.10 -6.82 -5.55
C GLN A 73 12.47 -6.32 -4.15
N ILE A 74 13.40 -5.37 -4.04
CA ILE A 74 13.78 -4.82 -2.73
C ILE A 74 12.61 -4.08 -2.06
N SER A 75 11.69 -3.52 -2.87
CA SER A 75 10.49 -2.89 -2.33
C SER A 75 9.51 -3.91 -1.73
N LEU A 76 9.44 -5.14 -2.27
CA LEU A 76 8.67 -6.23 -1.67
C LEU A 76 9.30 -6.68 -0.35
N GLU A 77 10.62 -6.91 -0.36
CA GLU A 77 11.36 -7.36 0.83
C GLU A 77 11.25 -6.39 1.99
N ALA A 78 11.14 -5.09 1.72
CA ALA A 78 10.91 -4.08 2.74
C ALA A 78 9.73 -4.43 3.68
N PHE A 79 8.64 -4.98 3.14
CA PHE A 79 7.45 -5.33 3.94
C PHE A 79 7.66 -6.58 4.82
N SER A 80 8.72 -7.36 4.59
CA SER A 80 9.11 -8.48 5.47
C SER A 80 10.02 -8.04 6.62
N TRP A 81 10.48 -6.78 6.62
CA TRP A 81 11.41 -6.25 7.62
C TRP A 81 10.67 -5.61 8.79
N THR A 82 11.29 -5.67 9.98
CA THR A 82 10.73 -5.08 11.21
C THR A 82 11.01 -3.59 11.35
N ASP A 83 11.74 -2.97 10.42
CA ASP A 83 12.08 -1.56 10.43
C ASP A 83 10.97 -0.69 9.82
N SER A 84 10.08 -0.18 10.64
CA SER A 84 8.94 0.61 10.17
C SER A 84 9.32 1.93 9.50
N GLU A 85 10.51 2.48 9.76
CA GLU A 85 10.98 3.68 9.06
C GLU A 85 11.30 3.38 7.59
N ALA A 86 11.93 2.23 7.34
CA ALA A 86 12.17 1.72 6.00
C ALA A 86 10.84 1.45 5.27
N VAL A 87 9.88 0.80 5.94
CA VAL A 87 8.54 0.52 5.36
C VAL A 87 7.76 1.81 5.08
N THR A 88 7.89 2.83 5.93
CA THR A 88 7.26 4.14 5.69
C THR A 88 7.73 4.74 4.37
N LYS A 89 9.05 4.72 4.14
CA LYS A 89 9.67 5.32 2.95
C LYS A 89 9.33 4.54 1.67
N VAL A 90 9.35 3.20 1.73
CA VAL A 90 8.98 2.39 0.56
C VAL A 90 7.50 2.52 0.21
N CYS A 91 6.62 2.74 1.20
CA CYS A 91 5.17 2.87 1.00
C CYS A 91 4.82 3.99 0.01
N ALA A 92 5.55 5.11 0.04
CA ALA A 92 5.37 6.21 -0.92
C ALA A 92 5.71 5.78 -2.36
N PHE A 93 6.80 5.04 -2.53
CA PHE A 93 7.17 4.46 -3.83
C PHE A 93 6.13 3.44 -4.29
N SER A 94 5.73 2.51 -3.43
CA SER A 94 4.69 1.52 -3.72
C SER A 94 3.37 2.18 -4.15
N ALA A 95 2.97 3.28 -3.53
CA ALA A 95 1.77 4.04 -3.93
C ALA A 95 1.87 4.56 -5.38
N ALA A 96 3.03 5.12 -5.77
CA ALA A 96 3.26 5.56 -7.14
C ALA A 96 3.24 4.39 -8.14
N VAL A 97 3.81 3.23 -7.76
CA VAL A 97 3.75 2.00 -8.56
C VAL A 97 2.30 1.52 -8.75
N VAL A 98 1.48 1.57 -7.70
CA VAL A 98 0.05 1.24 -7.77
C VAL A 98 -0.69 2.17 -8.73
N LEU A 99 -0.44 3.49 -8.66
CA LEU A 99 -1.03 4.45 -9.61
C LEU A 99 -0.66 4.12 -11.05
N LEU A 100 0.60 3.78 -11.32
CA LEU A 100 1.02 3.37 -12.66
C LEU A 100 0.33 2.08 -13.11
N ALA A 101 0.16 1.07 -12.24
CA ALA A 101 -0.59 -0.14 -12.58
C ALA A 101 -2.08 0.16 -12.89
N ILE A 102 -2.66 1.15 -12.21
CA ILE A 102 -4.04 1.60 -12.41
C ILE A 102 -4.19 2.32 -13.75
N PHE A 103 -3.32 3.28 -14.07
CA PHE A 103 -3.49 4.18 -15.22
C PHE A 103 -2.75 3.75 -16.49
N THR A 104 -2.00 2.65 -16.44
CA THR A 104 -1.35 2.09 -17.63
C THR A 104 -1.98 0.78 -18.09
N ASN A 105 -1.75 0.44 -19.35
CA ASN A 105 -2.07 -0.86 -19.93
C ASN A 105 -1.01 -1.94 -19.61
N ASN A 106 0.06 -1.61 -18.87
CA ASN A 106 1.17 -2.51 -18.60
C ASN A 106 0.70 -3.75 -17.80
N VAL A 107 0.80 -4.93 -18.42
CA VAL A 107 0.30 -6.20 -17.87
C VAL A 107 1.23 -6.68 -16.75
N ASP A 108 2.55 -6.69 -16.98
CA ASP A 108 3.56 -7.15 -16.01
C ASP A 108 3.44 -6.36 -14.69
N LEU A 109 3.31 -5.03 -14.80
CA LEU A 109 3.16 -4.14 -13.65
C LEU A 109 1.85 -4.39 -12.90
N ARG A 110 0.76 -4.61 -13.65
CA ARG A 110 -0.53 -4.93 -13.06
C ARG A 110 -0.49 -6.26 -12.33
N GLU A 111 0.12 -7.29 -12.90
CA GLU A 111 0.27 -8.61 -12.26
C GLU A 111 1.11 -8.49 -10.99
N TYR A 112 2.26 -7.82 -11.07
CA TYR A 112 3.13 -7.54 -9.93
C TYR A 112 2.36 -6.84 -8.79
N VAL A 113 1.60 -5.79 -9.10
CA VAL A 113 0.84 -5.05 -8.09
C VAL A 113 -0.30 -5.90 -7.51
N SER A 114 -1.01 -6.62 -8.37
CA SER A 114 -2.20 -7.42 -8.01
C SER A 114 -1.86 -8.65 -7.19
N ARG A 115 -0.66 -9.21 -7.38
CA ARG A 115 -0.21 -10.42 -6.70
C ARG A 115 0.87 -10.13 -5.66
N ASP A 116 2.04 -9.75 -6.12
CA ASP A 116 3.25 -9.76 -5.31
C ASP A 116 3.24 -8.61 -4.29
N LEU A 117 2.97 -7.38 -4.75
CA LEU A 117 2.87 -6.22 -3.86
C LEU A 117 1.67 -6.32 -2.93
N PHE A 118 0.50 -6.74 -3.42
CA PHE A 118 -0.69 -6.90 -2.59
C PHE A 118 -0.46 -7.88 -1.43
N SER A 119 0.14 -9.03 -1.72
CA SER A 119 0.53 -10.02 -0.72
C SER A 119 1.55 -9.45 0.28
N ALA A 120 2.61 -8.80 -0.22
CA ALA A 120 3.66 -8.22 0.62
C ALA A 120 3.12 -7.16 1.59
N VAL A 121 2.22 -6.27 1.13
CA VAL A 121 1.60 -5.26 2.00
C VAL A 121 0.74 -5.90 3.10
N ILE A 122 -0.01 -6.96 2.79
CA ILE A 122 -0.79 -7.71 3.80
C ILE A 122 0.15 -8.38 4.80
N GLN A 123 1.26 -8.98 4.33
CA GLN A 123 2.28 -9.56 5.21
C GLN A 123 2.93 -8.50 6.11
N GLY A 124 3.18 -7.30 5.58
CA GLY A 124 3.69 -6.17 6.34
C GLY A 124 2.82 -5.78 7.54
N LEU A 125 1.50 -5.99 7.43
CA LEU A 125 0.55 -5.76 8.52
C LEU A 125 0.66 -6.81 9.66
N ALA A 126 1.37 -7.92 9.46
CA ALA A 126 1.63 -8.92 10.50
C ALA A 126 2.68 -8.45 11.53
N PHE A 127 3.50 -7.45 11.21
CA PHE A 127 4.53 -6.92 12.09
C PHE A 127 4.00 -5.75 12.94
N GLU A 128 4.13 -5.87 14.27
CA GLU A 128 3.66 -4.85 15.20
C GLU A 128 4.37 -3.50 15.05
N SER A 129 5.64 -3.50 14.64
CA SER A 129 6.41 -2.27 14.39
C SER A 129 5.77 -1.37 13.32
N ASN A 130 4.98 -1.95 12.42
CA ASN A 130 4.25 -1.23 11.37
C ASN A 130 2.92 -0.63 11.85
N ALA A 131 2.59 -0.70 13.15
CA ALA A 131 1.33 -0.15 13.68
C ALA A 131 1.13 1.34 13.37
N VAL A 132 2.21 2.13 13.34
CA VAL A 132 2.19 3.56 13.04
C VAL A 132 1.77 3.83 11.58
N ILE A 133 2.20 2.98 10.65
CA ILE A 133 1.91 3.11 9.22
C ILE A 133 0.79 2.21 8.72
N SER A 134 0.16 1.42 9.60
CA SER A 134 -0.83 0.43 9.17
C SER A 134 -2.06 1.06 8.50
N ALA A 135 -2.33 2.34 8.80
CA ALA A 135 -3.32 3.11 8.08
C ALA A 135 -2.96 3.23 6.58
N ASP A 136 -1.71 3.49 6.23
CA ASP A 136 -1.28 3.66 4.84
C ASP A 136 -1.19 2.32 4.11
N LEU A 137 -0.75 1.27 4.80
CA LEU A 137 -0.75 -0.10 4.28
C LEU A 137 -2.18 -0.57 3.93
N VAL A 138 -3.16 -0.28 4.79
CA VAL A 138 -4.58 -0.59 4.49
C VAL A 138 -5.09 0.28 3.32
N SER A 139 -4.67 1.54 3.23
CA SER A 139 -5.01 2.38 2.06
C SER A 139 -4.48 1.75 0.77
N LEU A 140 -3.23 1.28 0.76
CA LEU A 140 -2.64 0.57 -0.39
C LEU A 140 -3.43 -0.69 -0.74
N CYS A 141 -3.78 -1.54 0.22
CA CYS A 141 -4.62 -2.71 -0.03
C CYS A 141 -5.96 -2.32 -0.66
N ARG A 142 -6.60 -1.26 -0.15
CA ARG A 142 -7.87 -0.73 -0.66
C ARG A 142 -7.74 -0.28 -2.10
N ASP A 143 -6.72 0.52 -2.41
CA ASP A 143 -6.51 1.08 -3.75
C ASP A 143 -6.20 -0.05 -4.75
N ILE A 144 -5.34 -1.01 -4.37
CA ILE A 144 -5.05 -2.17 -5.21
C ILE A 144 -6.33 -2.96 -5.50
N PHE A 145 -7.11 -3.30 -4.46
CA PHE A 145 -8.30 -4.13 -4.64
C PHE A 145 -9.35 -3.42 -5.50
N ILE A 146 -9.76 -2.20 -5.14
CA ILE A 146 -10.87 -1.51 -5.82
C ILE A 146 -10.57 -1.26 -7.29
N TYR A 147 -9.37 -0.82 -7.63
CA TYR A 147 -9.08 -0.37 -8.99
C TYR A 147 -8.56 -1.48 -9.90
N LEU A 148 -8.11 -2.61 -9.35
CA LEU A 148 -7.52 -3.69 -10.15
C LEU A 148 -8.28 -5.03 -10.06
N CYS A 149 -9.21 -5.25 -9.12
CA CYS A 149 -9.91 -6.54 -9.00
C CYS A 149 -10.72 -6.93 -10.25
N ASN A 150 -11.18 -5.97 -11.05
CA ASN A 150 -11.90 -6.24 -12.30
C ASN A 150 -10.95 -6.48 -13.49
N ARG A 151 -9.66 -6.20 -13.32
CA ARG A 151 -8.62 -6.28 -14.36
C ARG A 151 -7.67 -7.45 -14.15
N ASP A 152 -7.62 -7.98 -12.93
CA ASP A 152 -6.78 -9.10 -12.55
C ASP A 152 -7.51 -9.92 -11.46
N PRO A 153 -7.55 -11.27 -11.53
CA PRO A 153 -8.15 -12.09 -10.48
C PRO A 153 -7.23 -12.34 -9.28
N GLY A 154 -5.96 -11.91 -9.34
CA GLY A 154 -4.90 -12.20 -8.37
C GLY A 154 -5.23 -11.75 -6.95
N GLN A 155 -5.85 -10.58 -6.78
CA GLN A 155 -6.22 -10.08 -5.45
C GLN A 155 -7.24 -11.00 -4.79
N ARG A 156 -8.25 -11.48 -5.53
CA ARG A 156 -9.26 -12.42 -4.99
C ARG A 156 -8.61 -13.72 -4.54
N LYS A 157 -7.69 -14.27 -5.33
CA LYS A 157 -6.96 -15.50 -4.97
C LYS A 157 -6.16 -15.30 -3.68
N ILE A 158 -5.50 -14.15 -3.53
CA ILE A 158 -4.76 -13.81 -2.30
C ILE A 158 -5.70 -13.70 -1.12
N LEU A 159 -6.80 -12.95 -1.24
CA LEU A 159 -7.76 -12.83 -0.15
C LEU A 159 -8.33 -14.18 0.25
N LEU A 160 -8.70 -15.04 -0.70
CA LEU A 160 -9.21 -16.40 -0.43
C LEU A 160 -8.15 -17.35 0.16
N SER A 161 -6.87 -17.04 0.04
CA SER A 161 -5.79 -17.81 0.67
C SER A 161 -5.59 -17.46 2.15
N LEU A 162 -6.25 -16.41 2.65
CA LEU A 162 -6.18 -16.02 4.05
C LEU A 162 -6.91 -17.04 4.94
N PRO A 163 -6.41 -17.31 6.16
CA PRO A 163 -6.76 -18.52 6.92
C PRO A 163 -8.20 -18.56 7.46
N CYS A 164 -8.88 -17.42 7.57
CA CYS A 164 -10.16 -17.31 8.28
C CYS A 164 -11.29 -16.78 7.39
N ILE A 165 -11.20 -16.96 6.06
CA ILE A 165 -12.19 -16.44 5.12
C ILE A 165 -12.83 -17.53 4.29
N SER A 166 -14.11 -17.36 3.97
CA SER A 166 -14.82 -18.16 2.97
C SER A 166 -15.09 -17.36 1.68
N PRO A 167 -15.42 -18.03 0.57
CA PRO A 167 -15.90 -17.36 -0.64
C PRO A 167 -17.12 -16.45 -0.40
N ASN A 168 -18.01 -16.82 0.52
CA ASN A 168 -19.19 -16.02 0.85
C ASN A 168 -18.82 -14.72 1.57
N ASP A 169 -17.82 -14.75 2.45
CA ASP A 169 -17.34 -13.55 3.14
C ASP A 169 -16.69 -12.58 2.15
N LEU A 170 -15.91 -13.09 1.19
CA LEU A 170 -15.35 -12.27 0.11
C LEU A 170 -16.47 -11.64 -0.75
N HIS A 171 -17.50 -12.40 -1.11
CA HIS A 171 -18.64 -11.88 -1.86
C HIS A 171 -19.37 -10.79 -1.08
N ALA A 172 -19.63 -10.99 0.22
CA ALA A 172 -20.28 -10.00 1.07
C ALA A 172 -19.44 -8.71 1.19
N PHE A 173 -18.12 -8.83 1.28
CA PHE A 173 -17.20 -7.69 1.25
C PHE A 173 -17.25 -6.93 -0.07
N GLU A 174 -17.23 -7.63 -1.20
CA GLU A 174 -17.36 -7.00 -2.52
C GLU A 174 -18.70 -6.28 -2.67
N GLU A 175 -19.80 -6.91 -2.23
CA GLU A 175 -21.12 -6.29 -2.23
C GLU A 175 -21.14 -5.01 -1.38
N ALA A 176 -20.55 -5.04 -0.18
CA ALA A 176 -20.44 -3.86 0.68
C ALA A 176 -19.61 -2.74 0.03
N LEU A 177 -18.54 -3.07 -0.68
CA LEU A 177 -17.73 -2.09 -1.42
C LEU A 177 -18.52 -1.42 -2.55
N THR A 178 -19.36 -2.17 -3.30
CA THR A 178 -20.18 -1.58 -4.36
C THR A 178 -21.18 -0.53 -3.85
N LYS A 179 -21.65 -0.70 -2.60
CA LYS A 179 -22.59 0.20 -1.95
C LYS A 179 -21.91 1.39 -1.26
N THR A 180 -20.58 1.40 -1.20
CA THR A 180 -19.80 2.37 -0.44
C THR A 180 -18.99 3.25 -1.37
N ALA A 181 -19.42 4.49 -1.58
CA ALA A 181 -18.72 5.44 -2.45
C ALA A 181 -17.50 6.11 -1.80
N GLY A 182 -17.52 6.26 -0.47
CA GLY A 182 -16.54 7.07 0.26
C GLY A 182 -15.19 6.36 0.47
N PRO A 183 -14.05 7.00 0.13
CA PRO A 183 -12.72 6.41 0.31
C PRO A 183 -12.39 5.99 1.74
N LYS A 184 -12.86 6.76 2.73
CA LYS A 184 -12.62 6.48 4.15
C LYS A 184 -13.38 5.24 4.60
N GLU A 185 -14.63 5.11 4.19
CA GLU A 185 -15.51 3.99 4.48
C GLU A 185 -15.01 2.72 3.79
N GLN A 186 -14.56 2.81 2.52
CA GLN A 186 -13.93 1.71 1.81
C GLN A 186 -12.65 1.22 2.51
N LYS A 187 -11.81 2.14 2.99
CA LYS A 187 -10.62 1.81 3.78
C LYS A 187 -11.00 1.08 5.08
N GLN A 188 -12.08 1.50 5.74
CA GLN A 188 -12.56 0.86 6.95
C GLN A 188 -13.15 -0.53 6.67
N LEU A 189 -13.85 -0.71 5.55
CA LEU A 189 -14.30 -2.03 5.09
C LEU A 189 -13.11 -2.95 4.83
N MET A 190 -12.08 -2.46 4.11
CA MET A 190 -10.84 -3.23 3.86
C MET A 190 -10.17 -3.63 5.17
N LYS A 191 -10.03 -2.70 6.13
CA LYS A 191 -9.48 -3.00 7.47
C LYS A 191 -10.28 -4.09 8.17
N SER A 192 -11.60 -3.95 8.20
CA SER A 192 -12.50 -4.90 8.88
C SER A 192 -12.44 -6.28 8.24
N PHE A 193 -12.42 -6.32 6.91
CA PHE A 193 -12.28 -7.57 6.16
C PHE A 193 -10.93 -8.25 6.42
N LEU A 194 -9.82 -7.51 6.40
CA LEU A 194 -8.50 -8.09 6.67
C LEU A 194 -8.41 -8.66 8.09
N LEU A 195 -8.98 -7.98 9.10
CA LEU A 195 -9.08 -8.50 10.46
C LEU A 195 -9.93 -9.77 10.54
N LEU A 196 -11.06 -9.82 9.83
CA LEU A 196 -11.89 -11.03 9.75
C LEU A 196 -11.11 -12.18 9.09
N ALA A 197 -10.52 -11.93 7.92
CA ALA A 197 -9.87 -12.93 7.08
C ALA A 197 -8.60 -13.53 7.70
N THR A 198 -7.97 -12.82 8.63
CA THR A 198 -6.70 -13.22 9.26
C THR A 198 -6.80 -13.45 10.76
N GLY A 199 -7.97 -13.18 11.36
CA GLY A 199 -8.15 -13.15 12.81
C GLY A 199 -7.23 -12.12 13.48
N ASN A 200 -6.40 -12.57 14.41
CA ASN A 200 -5.48 -11.71 15.17
C ASN A 200 -4.04 -11.68 14.60
N ASN A 201 -3.81 -12.21 13.40
CA ASN A 201 -2.47 -12.34 12.83
C ASN A 201 -1.89 -11.00 12.33
N LEU A 202 -2.73 -10.02 12.00
CA LEU A 202 -2.28 -8.69 11.56
C LEU A 202 -2.05 -7.76 12.76
N LYS A 203 -0.94 -7.99 13.47
CA LYS A 203 -0.60 -7.30 14.72
C LYS A 203 -0.56 -5.77 14.60
N ALA A 204 -0.16 -5.24 13.44
CA ALA A 204 -0.14 -3.81 13.16
C ALA A 204 -1.54 -3.14 13.26
N LEU A 205 -2.61 -3.92 13.02
CA LEU A 205 -4.00 -3.45 13.10
C LEU A 205 -4.57 -3.55 14.51
N ALA A 206 -4.07 -4.48 15.33
CA ALA A 206 -4.49 -4.68 16.72
C ALA A 206 -3.89 -3.62 17.66
N ALA A 207 -2.63 -3.24 17.44
CA ALA A 207 -1.90 -2.27 18.27
C ALA A 207 -2.55 -0.87 18.32
N GLN A 208 -3.29 -0.47 17.28
CA GLN A 208 -4.00 0.82 17.25
C GLN A 208 -5.09 0.95 18.32
N LYS A 209 -5.61 -0.16 18.88
CA LYS A 209 -6.56 -0.09 20.01
C LYS A 209 -5.91 0.38 21.31
N CYS A 210 -4.59 0.18 21.48
CA CYS A 210 -3.88 0.57 22.71
C CYS A 210 -3.38 2.03 22.69
N VAL A 211 -3.15 2.62 21.52
CA VAL A 211 -2.58 3.98 21.39
C VAL A 211 -3.64 5.09 21.55
N ASN A 212 -4.93 4.77 21.40
CA ASN A 212 -6.03 5.73 21.61
C ASN A 212 -6.30 6.08 23.08
N ILE A 213 -5.49 5.59 24.02
CA ILE A 213 -5.56 5.95 25.44
C ILE A 213 -4.77 7.26 25.66
N ILE A 214 -5.44 8.38 25.36
CA ILE A 214 -5.28 9.74 25.93
C ILE A 214 -3.82 10.18 26.23
N THR A 215 -3.21 10.95 25.31
CA THR A 215 -1.99 11.76 25.56
C THR A 215 -2.25 13.14 26.16
N ASN A 216 -3.44 13.39 26.72
CA ASN A 216 -3.76 14.64 27.42
C ASN A 216 -3.81 14.42 28.95
N VAL A 217 -2.65 14.35 29.60
CA VAL A 217 -2.53 14.73 31.01
C VAL A 217 -1.53 15.88 31.09
N THR A 218 -2.09 17.08 31.15
CA THR A 218 -1.43 18.35 31.41
C THR A 218 -0.66 18.26 32.72
N GLY A 219 0.67 18.38 32.67
CA GLY A 219 1.50 18.57 33.85
C GLY A 219 1.18 19.91 34.51
N LYS A 220 0.21 19.95 35.42
CA LYS A 220 0.10 21.03 36.40
C LYS A 220 1.32 20.96 37.31
N GLN A 221 2.32 21.77 37.03
CA GLN A 221 3.37 22.10 37.98
C GLN A 221 2.72 22.72 39.22
N SER A 222 2.73 21.98 40.32
CA SER A 222 2.51 22.51 41.65
C SER A 222 3.74 23.32 42.04
N ILE A 223 3.64 24.65 42.01
CA ILE A 223 4.63 25.53 42.61
C ILE A 223 4.24 25.68 44.09
N PHE A 224 5.01 25.05 44.97
CA PHE A 224 5.13 25.43 46.36
C PHE A 224 6.54 26.00 46.56
N HIS A 225 6.63 27.32 46.71
CA HIS A 225 7.34 28.02 47.79
C HIS A 225 7.12 29.53 47.68
#